data_AF-A0A3D8PZK4-F1
#
_entry.id   AF-A0A3D8PZK4-F1
#
_cell.length_a   1.000
_cell.length_b   1.000
_cell.length_c   1.000
_cell.angle_alpha   90.00
_cell.angle_beta   90.00
_cell.angle_gamma   90.00
#
_symmetry.space_group_name_H-M   'P 1'
#
loop_
_entity.id
_entity.type
_entity.pdbx_description
1 polymer ?
#
loop_
_entity_poly.entity_id
_entity_poly.type
_entity_poly.pdbx_seq_one_letter_code
_entity_poly.pdbx_strand_id
1 'polypeptide(L)'
;MNISIIETRTVPTVKVDDDKNSIIFHSKYDPLREANAWCKYALESLNDDEKVVIVGLGAGYHIKKLAETIPEKKITVIEFNSDYYHWFMESPLFAEIKVYSNVVLKLFSNLPLNQQKEVFTTISLENLCIHKSGLDMMPSHYEKVKEIVEDIQFRKNSIKNQIGNIRGNFAKNIALRDEGIGSLGNTYQGKPMILISAGPSLDKQMNLLKQIYNEDKVILGAVATAIKPLLKNGIIPHFFILIDPNITTYTQLTDINLPETPMFYLSSAFHDTVLLHKGPRRILWQNGLTEAEEMAHKLNEPLVQTGGSVATALLDLMIILGASNVALVGQDLAYTDGLSHASHAHAQKSITETAVIHWTMNYYQNGEVATAKNLTIYRKWFENYAEAHPSLELYNCTEGGAYINNWKHISLNSYYETIR
;
A
#
# COMPACT_ATOMS: atom_id res chain seq x y z
N MET A 1 15.84 14.14 -29.00
CA MET A 1 14.55 13.42 -29.04
C MET A 1 13.93 13.61 -30.41
N ASN A 2 13.52 12.55 -31.07
CA ASN A 2 12.78 12.62 -32.34
C ASN A 2 11.32 12.25 -32.08
N ILE A 3 10.39 13.14 -32.44
CA ILE A 3 8.96 12.98 -32.17
C ILE A 3 8.21 12.94 -33.51
N SER A 4 7.38 11.93 -33.71
CA SER A 4 6.59 11.75 -34.92
C SER A 4 5.16 11.35 -34.61
N ILE A 5 4.25 11.78 -35.48
CA ILE A 5 2.84 11.38 -35.47
C ILE A 5 2.70 10.18 -36.42
N ILE A 6 2.07 9.12 -35.94
CA ILE A 6 1.86 7.87 -36.69
C ILE A 6 0.36 7.64 -36.88
N GLU A 7 -0.08 7.50 -38.12
CA GLU A 7 -1.47 7.15 -38.42
C GLU A 7 -1.85 5.77 -37.86
N THR A 8 -3.07 5.65 -37.34
CA THR A 8 -3.64 4.38 -36.88
C THR A 8 -5.06 4.20 -37.43
N ARG A 9 -5.80 3.16 -36.99
CA ARG A 9 -7.15 2.89 -37.49
C ARG A 9 -8.14 4.02 -37.21
N THR A 10 -8.04 4.68 -36.05
CA THR A 10 -9.07 5.62 -35.58
C THR A 10 -8.58 7.06 -35.54
N VAL A 11 -7.44 7.31 -34.90
CA VAL A 11 -6.78 8.62 -34.82
C VAL A 11 -5.26 8.43 -34.77
N PRO A 12 -4.44 9.43 -35.12
CA PRO A 12 -2.98 9.27 -35.06
C PRO A 12 -2.48 9.03 -33.62
N THR A 13 -1.37 8.31 -33.44
CA THR A 13 -0.65 8.19 -32.17
C THR A 13 0.67 8.95 -32.25
N VAL A 14 1.36 9.10 -31.11
CA VAL A 14 2.67 9.73 -31.05
C VAL A 14 3.74 8.69 -30.77
N LYS A 15 4.81 8.71 -31.54
CA LYS A 15 6.03 7.96 -31.31
C LYS A 15 7.16 8.91 -30.94
N VAL A 16 7.86 8.57 -29.87
CA VAL A 16 9.06 9.26 -29.42
C VAL A 16 10.23 8.29 -29.47
N ASP A 17 11.26 8.67 -30.23
CA ASP A 17 12.53 7.98 -30.31
C ASP A 17 13.60 8.79 -29.56
N ASP A 18 14.27 8.15 -28.62
CA ASP A 18 15.54 8.61 -28.03
C ASP A 18 16.66 7.58 -28.28
N ASP A 19 17.88 7.88 -27.84
CA ASP A 19 19.05 7.04 -28.10
C ASP A 19 18.95 5.62 -27.50
N LYS A 20 17.99 5.36 -26.61
CA LYS A 20 17.85 4.11 -25.86
C LYS A 20 16.49 3.43 -26.05
N ASN A 21 15.43 4.17 -26.37
CA ASN A 21 14.05 3.71 -26.34
C ASN A 21 13.22 4.29 -27.50
N SER A 22 12.25 3.49 -27.96
CA SER A 22 11.18 3.91 -28.85
C SER A 22 9.85 3.75 -28.11
N ILE A 23 9.25 4.85 -27.69
CA ILE A 23 8.00 4.88 -26.92
C ILE A 23 6.84 5.27 -27.83
N ILE A 24 5.69 4.62 -27.65
CA ILE A 24 4.45 4.96 -28.36
C ILE A 24 3.37 5.19 -27.31
N PHE A 25 2.73 6.36 -27.34
CA PHE A 25 1.87 6.82 -26.22
C PHE A 25 0.46 6.26 -26.23
N HIS A 26 -0.05 5.82 -27.37
CA HIS A 26 -1.33 5.11 -27.45
C HIS A 26 -1.23 3.93 -28.43
N SER A 27 -2.18 3.02 -28.31
CA SER A 27 -2.39 1.82 -29.11
C SER A 27 -2.10 2.08 -30.58
N LYS A 28 -1.19 1.29 -31.16
CA LYS A 28 -0.89 1.33 -32.60
C LYS A 28 -2.09 0.95 -33.46
N TYR A 29 -3.13 0.36 -32.86
CA TYR A 29 -4.31 -0.12 -33.55
C TYR A 29 -5.50 0.82 -33.37
N ASP A 30 -5.84 1.18 -32.12
CA ASP A 30 -7.05 1.97 -31.83
C ASP A 30 -6.86 2.84 -30.55
N PRO A 31 -6.26 4.03 -30.68
CA PRO A 31 -6.05 4.95 -29.56
C PRO A 31 -7.35 5.38 -28.86
N LEU A 32 -8.44 5.56 -29.60
CA LEU A 32 -9.72 5.97 -29.00
C LEU A 32 -10.30 4.88 -28.10
N ARG A 33 -10.22 3.60 -28.51
CA ARG A 33 -10.65 2.49 -27.66
C ARG A 33 -9.85 2.43 -26.36
N GLU A 34 -8.54 2.63 -26.43
CA GLU A 34 -7.68 2.69 -25.24
C GLU A 34 -8.05 3.88 -24.35
N ALA A 35 -8.19 5.08 -24.91
CA ALA A 35 -8.57 6.28 -24.16
C ALA A 35 -9.92 6.12 -23.45
N ASN A 36 -10.90 5.48 -24.10
CA ASN A 36 -12.18 5.14 -23.49
C ASN A 36 -12.02 4.18 -22.30
N ALA A 37 -11.20 3.13 -22.46
CA ALA A 37 -10.93 2.18 -21.38
C ALA A 37 -10.18 2.86 -20.21
N TRP A 38 -9.20 3.71 -20.51
CA TRP A 38 -8.46 4.48 -19.52
C TRP A 38 -9.38 5.46 -18.77
N CYS A 39 -10.26 6.17 -19.48
CA CYS A 39 -11.20 7.11 -18.87
C CYS A 39 -12.19 6.39 -17.96
N LYS A 40 -12.78 5.27 -18.40
CA LYS A 40 -13.62 4.43 -17.54
C LYS A 40 -12.86 3.99 -16.30
N TYR A 41 -11.61 3.55 -16.48
CA TYR A 41 -10.77 3.12 -15.38
C TYR A 41 -10.54 4.25 -14.37
N ALA A 42 -10.26 5.48 -14.83
CA ALA A 42 -10.03 6.64 -13.97
C ALA A 42 -11.29 7.00 -13.17
N LEU A 43 -12.45 7.10 -13.85
CA LEU A 43 -13.73 7.52 -13.26
C LEU A 43 -14.20 6.61 -12.12
N GLU A 44 -13.89 5.31 -12.17
CA GLU A 44 -14.24 4.36 -11.08
C GLU A 44 -13.55 4.68 -9.75
N SER A 45 -12.52 5.53 -9.75
CA SER A 45 -11.71 5.88 -8.58
C SER A 45 -11.70 7.37 -8.25
N LEU A 46 -12.44 8.21 -8.97
CA LEU A 46 -12.46 9.65 -8.70
C LEU A 46 -13.44 9.98 -7.59
N ASN A 47 -13.04 10.86 -6.68
CA ASN A 47 -13.94 11.52 -5.76
C ASN A 47 -14.59 12.76 -6.39
N ASP A 48 -15.80 13.07 -5.92
CA ASP A 48 -16.62 14.14 -6.48
C ASP A 48 -16.19 15.55 -6.08
N ASP A 49 -15.62 15.71 -4.88
CA ASP A 49 -15.36 17.03 -4.30
C ASP A 49 -13.99 17.64 -4.63
N GLU A 50 -13.16 16.95 -5.42
CA GLU A 50 -11.77 17.34 -5.64
C GLU A 50 -11.39 17.58 -7.12
N LYS A 51 -10.32 18.36 -7.32
CA LYS A 51 -9.72 18.59 -8.65
C LYS A 51 -9.07 17.30 -9.15
N VAL A 52 -9.08 17.08 -10.47
CA VAL A 52 -8.44 15.92 -11.08
C VAL A 52 -7.05 16.30 -11.58
N VAL A 53 -6.05 15.46 -11.31
CA VAL A 53 -4.70 15.64 -11.85
C VAL A 53 -4.30 14.46 -12.72
N ILE A 54 -3.83 14.73 -13.93
CA ILE A 54 -3.33 13.73 -14.86
C ILE A 54 -1.81 13.88 -14.97
N VAL A 55 -1.06 12.78 -14.80
CA VAL A 55 0.37 12.73 -15.10
C VAL A 55 0.56 12.17 -16.51
N GLY A 56 1.17 12.96 -17.38
CA GLY A 56 1.50 12.61 -18.76
C GLY A 56 0.49 13.10 -19.80
N LEU A 57 1.00 13.81 -20.81
CA LEU A 57 0.19 14.35 -21.90
C LEU A 57 -0.29 13.28 -22.88
N GLY A 58 0.56 12.30 -23.19
CA GLY A 58 0.33 11.34 -24.28
C GLY A 58 -0.04 12.05 -25.59
N ALA A 59 -0.83 11.42 -26.46
CA ALA A 59 -1.41 12.12 -27.61
C ALA A 59 -2.67 12.94 -27.26
N GLY A 60 -3.05 13.03 -25.97
CA GLY A 60 -4.15 13.84 -25.48
C GLY A 60 -5.53 13.16 -25.46
N TYR A 61 -5.71 11.98 -26.05
CA TYR A 61 -7.03 11.37 -26.18
C TYR A 61 -7.68 10.98 -24.84
N HIS A 62 -6.90 10.54 -23.85
CA HIS A 62 -7.39 10.28 -22.49
C HIS A 62 -7.84 11.57 -21.79
N ILE A 63 -7.12 12.66 -22.01
CA ILE A 63 -7.45 14.00 -21.47
C ILE A 63 -8.76 14.47 -22.08
N LYS A 64 -8.87 14.42 -23.42
CA LYS A 64 -10.07 14.77 -24.18
C LYS A 64 -11.27 14.00 -23.67
N LYS A 65 -11.16 12.67 -23.60
CA LYS A 65 -12.27 11.82 -23.21
C LYS A 65 -12.73 12.09 -21.77
N LEU A 66 -11.80 12.31 -20.86
CA LEU A 66 -12.12 12.64 -19.49
C LEU A 66 -12.78 14.02 -19.38
N ALA A 67 -12.24 15.03 -20.06
CA ALA A 67 -12.80 16.38 -20.08
C ALA A 67 -14.24 16.44 -20.60
N GLU A 68 -14.57 15.63 -21.61
CA GLU A 68 -15.94 15.46 -22.11
C GLU A 68 -16.88 14.79 -21.11
N THR A 69 -16.35 13.89 -20.28
CA THR A 69 -17.17 13.07 -19.38
C THR A 69 -17.45 13.77 -18.05
N ILE A 70 -16.52 14.63 -17.59
CA ILE A 70 -16.65 15.41 -16.35
C ILE A 70 -16.42 16.92 -16.63
N PRO A 71 -17.29 17.57 -17.42
CA PRO A 71 -17.13 18.97 -17.83
C PRO A 71 -17.14 19.96 -16.65
N GLU A 72 -17.77 19.59 -15.53
CA GLU A 72 -17.85 20.36 -14.30
C GLU A 72 -16.57 20.34 -13.46
N LYS A 73 -15.72 19.31 -13.61
CA LYS A 73 -14.48 19.16 -12.84
C LYS A 73 -13.31 19.80 -13.55
N LYS A 74 -12.48 20.53 -12.77
CA LYS A 74 -11.21 21.06 -13.26
C LYS A 74 -10.16 19.95 -13.35
N ILE A 75 -9.57 19.79 -14.54
CA ILE A 75 -8.52 18.82 -14.84
C ILE A 75 -7.20 19.56 -15.03
N THR A 76 -6.20 19.23 -14.21
CA THR A 76 -4.82 19.72 -14.38
C THR A 76 -3.95 18.60 -14.93
N VAL A 77 -3.36 18.78 -16.09
CA VAL A 77 -2.44 17.81 -16.69
C VAL A 77 -1.01 18.28 -16.46
N ILE A 78 -0.17 17.40 -15.93
CA ILE A 78 1.22 17.67 -15.59
C ILE A 78 2.11 16.83 -16.48
N GLU A 79 2.98 17.50 -17.24
CA GLU A 79 4.06 16.88 -18.00
C GLU A 79 5.41 17.15 -17.33
N PHE A 80 6.28 16.14 -17.28
CA PHE A 80 7.61 16.26 -16.68
C PHE A 80 8.70 16.52 -17.72
N ASN A 81 8.46 16.13 -18.97
CA ASN A 81 9.42 16.29 -20.04
C ASN A 81 9.21 17.63 -20.78
N SER A 82 10.17 18.55 -20.65
CA SER A 82 10.08 19.89 -21.27
C SER A 82 10.01 19.84 -22.79
N ASP A 83 10.86 19.03 -23.41
CA ASP A 83 10.94 18.95 -24.88
C ASP A 83 9.61 18.41 -25.43
N TYR A 84 9.06 17.38 -24.79
CA TYR A 84 7.78 16.83 -25.17
C TYR A 84 6.63 17.80 -24.93
N TYR A 85 6.62 18.52 -23.80
CA TYR A 85 5.62 19.53 -23.50
C TYR A 85 5.58 20.62 -24.59
N HIS A 86 6.74 21.20 -24.94
CA HIS A 86 6.81 22.24 -25.95
C HIS A 86 6.38 21.73 -27.33
N TRP A 87 6.83 20.54 -27.73
CA TRP A 87 6.37 19.91 -28.97
C TRP A 87 4.85 19.70 -28.98
N PHE A 88 4.28 19.19 -27.89
CA PHE A 88 2.84 18.93 -27.81
C PHE A 88 2.03 20.23 -27.97
N MET A 89 2.45 21.31 -27.32
CA MET A 89 1.79 22.62 -27.39
C MET A 89 1.78 23.23 -28.80
N GLU A 90 2.74 22.89 -29.66
CA GLU A 90 2.81 23.32 -31.06
C GLU A 90 2.13 22.33 -32.03
N SER A 91 1.77 21.14 -31.55
CA SER A 91 1.20 20.07 -32.38
C SER A 91 -0.30 20.29 -32.68
N PRO A 92 -0.83 19.65 -33.75
CA PRO A 92 -2.28 19.62 -34.00
C PRO A 92 -3.08 18.99 -32.86
N LEU A 93 -2.48 18.11 -32.07
CA LEU A 93 -3.12 17.43 -30.94
C LEU A 93 -3.51 18.41 -29.83
N PHE A 94 -2.69 19.44 -29.57
CA PHE A 94 -3.05 20.48 -28.61
C PHE A 94 -4.26 21.30 -29.05
N ALA A 95 -4.47 21.48 -30.36
CA ALA A 95 -5.64 22.19 -30.87
C ALA A 95 -6.95 21.47 -30.51
N GLU A 96 -6.92 20.13 -30.38
CA GLU A 96 -8.06 19.35 -29.90
C GLU A 96 -8.30 19.47 -28.40
N ILE A 97 -7.28 19.81 -27.60
CA ILE A 97 -7.40 19.89 -26.13
C ILE A 97 -7.72 21.31 -25.65
N LYS A 98 -7.17 22.34 -26.30
CA LYS A 98 -7.32 23.75 -25.87
C LYS A 98 -8.77 24.25 -25.89
N VAL A 99 -9.68 23.54 -26.56
CA VAL A 99 -11.11 23.88 -26.63
C VAL A 99 -11.85 23.56 -25.32
N TYR A 100 -11.29 22.71 -24.46
CA TYR A 100 -11.90 22.34 -23.19
C TYR A 100 -11.49 23.32 -22.09
N SER A 101 -12.42 24.20 -21.71
CA SER A 101 -12.20 25.23 -20.69
C SER A 101 -11.89 24.70 -19.29
N ASN A 102 -12.26 23.45 -19.00
CA ASN A 102 -12.00 22.77 -17.74
C ASN A 102 -10.61 22.10 -17.68
N VAL A 103 -9.81 22.15 -18.75
CA VAL A 103 -8.48 21.53 -18.82
C VAL A 103 -7.37 22.59 -18.72
N VAL A 104 -6.38 22.34 -17.87
CA VAL A 104 -5.17 23.17 -17.74
C VAL A 104 -3.93 22.29 -17.89
N LEU A 105 -3.09 22.58 -18.88
CA LEU A 105 -1.82 21.87 -19.09
C LEU A 105 -0.68 22.63 -18.41
N LYS A 106 0.14 21.92 -17.64
CA LYS A 106 1.29 22.50 -16.93
C LYS A 106 2.54 21.65 -17.15
N LEU A 107 3.66 22.32 -17.39
CA LEU A 107 4.98 21.73 -17.29
C LEU A 107 5.42 21.74 -15.82
N PHE A 108 5.82 20.58 -15.29
CA PHE A 108 6.16 20.43 -13.86
C PHE A 108 7.28 21.38 -13.42
N SER A 109 8.31 21.55 -14.24
CA SER A 109 9.43 22.46 -13.95
C SER A 109 9.03 23.94 -13.89
N ASN A 110 7.90 24.32 -14.49
CA ASN A 110 7.36 25.68 -14.42
C ASN A 110 6.47 25.91 -13.19
N LEU A 111 6.18 24.88 -12.40
CA LEU A 111 5.43 25.04 -11.16
C LEU A 111 6.31 25.72 -10.09
N PRO A 112 5.74 26.61 -9.26
CA PRO A 112 6.41 27.09 -8.05
C PRO A 112 6.87 25.92 -7.16
N LEU A 113 8.01 26.08 -6.48
CA LEU A 113 8.62 25.01 -5.67
C LEU A 113 7.68 24.45 -4.59
N ASN A 114 6.84 25.29 -3.97
CA ASN A 114 5.81 24.82 -3.04
C ASN A 114 4.77 23.94 -3.74
N GLN A 115 4.29 24.35 -4.93
CA GLN A 115 3.36 23.54 -5.71
C GLN A 115 3.99 22.21 -6.15
N GLN A 116 5.27 22.20 -6.54
CA GLN A 116 5.98 20.96 -6.90
C GLN A 116 5.99 19.94 -5.74
N LYS A 117 6.21 20.42 -4.51
CA LYS A 117 6.15 19.58 -3.30
C LYS A 117 4.73 19.10 -2.99
N GLU A 118 3.75 19.95 -3.26
CA GLU A 118 2.33 19.70 -2.93
C GLU A 118 1.60 18.80 -3.93
N VAL A 119 2.05 18.69 -5.19
CA VAL A 119 1.37 17.93 -6.26
C VAL A 119 1.04 16.50 -5.84
N PHE A 120 1.88 15.87 -5.04
CA PHE A 120 1.70 14.48 -4.62
C PHE A 120 1.27 14.30 -3.16
N THR A 121 1.10 15.41 -2.41
CA THR A 121 0.74 15.39 -0.99
C THR A 121 -0.63 16.01 -0.71
N THR A 122 -1.09 16.94 -1.54
CA THR A 122 -2.35 17.69 -1.33
C THR A 122 -3.52 17.19 -2.16
N ILE A 123 -3.26 16.43 -3.22
CA ILE A 123 -4.29 15.83 -4.07
C ILE A 123 -4.63 14.48 -3.47
N SER A 124 -5.93 14.18 -3.29
CA SER A 124 -6.33 12.83 -2.95
C SER A 124 -5.76 11.87 -3.99
N LEU A 125 -5.11 10.81 -3.53
CA LEU A 125 -4.54 9.78 -4.41
C LEU A 125 -5.59 9.22 -5.38
N GLU A 126 -6.86 9.31 -5.02
CA GLU A 126 -8.03 8.94 -5.83
C GLU A 126 -8.13 9.80 -7.09
N ASN A 127 -7.88 11.11 -6.98
CA ASN A 127 -7.94 12.06 -8.09
C ASN A 127 -6.65 12.23 -8.89
N LEU A 128 -5.58 11.51 -8.53
CA LEU A 128 -4.38 11.39 -9.34
C LEU A 128 -4.53 10.27 -10.38
N CYS A 129 -4.64 10.63 -11.65
CA CYS A 129 -4.69 9.71 -12.78
C CYS A 129 -3.33 9.66 -13.48
N ILE A 130 -2.79 8.47 -13.68
CA ILE A 130 -1.46 8.29 -14.25
C ILE A 130 -1.59 7.67 -15.64
N HIS A 131 -1.17 8.41 -16.65
CA HIS A 131 -1.02 7.87 -18.00
C HIS A 131 0.39 7.33 -18.18
N LYS A 132 0.52 6.18 -18.86
CA LYS A 132 1.80 5.47 -19.00
C LYS A 132 2.89 6.35 -19.61
N SER A 133 2.53 7.18 -20.59
CA SER A 133 3.48 8.11 -21.23
C SER A 133 4.15 9.05 -20.23
N GLY A 134 3.45 9.48 -19.17
CA GLY A 134 4.01 10.41 -18.18
C GLY A 134 5.13 9.79 -17.36
N LEU A 135 5.10 8.47 -17.16
CA LEU A 135 6.17 7.73 -16.48
C LEU A 135 7.30 7.37 -17.44
N ASP A 136 6.95 6.93 -18.66
CA ASP A 136 7.92 6.53 -19.68
C ASP A 136 8.77 7.73 -20.14
N MET A 137 8.18 8.93 -20.18
CA MET A 137 8.86 10.17 -20.60
C MET A 137 9.53 10.96 -19.48
N MET A 138 9.36 10.54 -18.22
CA MET A 138 9.87 11.28 -17.08
C MET A 138 11.41 11.36 -17.13
N PRO A 139 12.01 12.56 -17.17
CA PRO A 139 13.46 12.71 -17.18
C PRO A 139 14.14 12.06 -15.97
N SER A 140 15.37 11.55 -16.16
CA SER A 140 16.11 10.81 -15.12
C SER A 140 16.41 11.61 -13.84
N HIS A 141 16.47 12.94 -13.92
CA HIS A 141 16.63 13.77 -12.72
C HIS A 141 15.36 13.81 -11.83
N TYR A 142 14.23 13.31 -12.33
CA TYR A 142 12.98 13.10 -11.59
C TYR A 142 12.77 11.63 -11.16
N GLU A 143 13.81 10.78 -11.19
CA GLU A 143 13.67 9.34 -10.85
C GLU A 143 12.98 9.10 -9.50
N LYS A 144 13.32 9.89 -8.47
CA LYS A 144 12.66 9.80 -7.16
C LYS A 144 11.16 10.10 -7.21
N VAL A 145 10.75 11.04 -8.07
CA VAL A 145 9.33 11.36 -8.28
C VAL A 145 8.66 10.23 -9.04
N LYS A 146 9.32 9.68 -10.06
CA LYS A 146 8.85 8.52 -10.82
C LYS A 146 8.54 7.35 -9.91
N GLU A 147 9.46 7.00 -9.00
CA GLU A 147 9.27 5.94 -8.01
C GLU A 147 8.01 6.18 -7.14
N ILE A 148 7.80 7.41 -6.66
CA ILE A 148 6.62 7.76 -5.85
C ILE A 148 5.33 7.55 -6.67
N VAL A 149 5.30 8.03 -7.91
CA VAL A 149 4.12 7.91 -8.78
C VAL A 149 3.84 6.45 -9.14
N GLU A 150 4.88 5.65 -9.39
CA GLU A 150 4.73 4.21 -9.61
C GLU A 150 4.22 3.47 -8.36
N ASP A 151 4.72 3.83 -7.17
CA ASP A 151 4.25 3.25 -5.90
C ASP A 151 2.77 3.60 -5.66
N ILE A 152 2.34 4.82 -5.98
CA ILE A 152 0.92 5.21 -5.96
C ILE A 152 0.10 4.38 -6.96
N GLN A 153 0.56 4.26 -8.21
CA GLN A 153 -0.14 3.49 -9.24
C GLN A 153 -0.29 2.03 -8.84
N PHE A 154 0.77 1.44 -8.26
CA PHE A 154 0.75 0.07 -7.77
C PHE A 154 -0.30 -0.14 -6.67
N ARG A 155 -0.36 0.77 -5.68
CA ARG A 155 -1.38 0.73 -4.62
C ARG A 155 -2.80 0.85 -5.17
N LYS A 156 -3.06 1.81 -6.07
CA LYS A 156 -4.37 2.00 -6.70
C LYS A 156 -4.83 0.74 -7.44
N ASN A 157 -3.94 0.15 -8.24
CA ASN A 157 -4.23 -1.09 -8.97
C ASN A 157 -4.59 -2.24 -8.00
N SER A 158 -3.86 -2.37 -6.89
CA SER A 158 -4.10 -3.43 -5.90
C SER A 158 -5.49 -3.31 -5.25
N ILE A 159 -5.88 -2.10 -4.80
CA ILE A 159 -7.20 -1.84 -4.21
C ILE A 159 -8.31 -2.10 -5.22
N LYS A 160 -8.16 -1.57 -6.44
CA LYS A 160 -9.18 -1.68 -7.48
C LYS A 160 -9.50 -3.13 -7.85
N ASN A 161 -8.48 -3.98 -7.95
CA ASN A 161 -8.66 -5.40 -8.25
C ASN A 161 -9.50 -6.14 -7.19
N GLN A 162 -9.70 -5.54 -6.02
CA GLN A 162 -10.40 -6.15 -4.88
C GLN A 162 -11.61 -5.33 -4.43
N ILE A 163 -11.94 -4.21 -5.10
CA ILE A 163 -12.97 -3.26 -4.63
C ILE A 163 -14.37 -3.90 -4.48
N GLY A 164 -14.71 -4.85 -5.36
CA GLY A 164 -15.95 -5.61 -5.27
C GLY A 164 -16.02 -6.46 -3.99
N ASN A 165 -14.92 -7.12 -3.64
CA ASN A 165 -14.82 -7.90 -2.40
C ASN A 165 -14.86 -6.98 -1.18
N ILE A 166 -14.10 -5.88 -1.19
CA ILE A 166 -14.05 -4.86 -0.13
C ILE A 166 -15.46 -4.37 0.21
N ARG A 167 -16.21 -3.88 -0.79
CA ARG A 167 -17.57 -3.34 -0.59
C ARG A 167 -18.57 -4.43 -0.19
N GLY A 168 -18.48 -5.61 -0.80
CA GLY A 168 -19.35 -6.75 -0.47
C GLY A 168 -19.16 -7.23 0.97
N ASN A 169 -17.91 -7.32 1.43
CA ASN A 169 -17.58 -7.68 2.81
C ASN A 169 -17.97 -6.59 3.80
N PHE A 170 -17.72 -5.31 3.46
CA PHE A 170 -18.11 -4.18 4.29
C PHE A 170 -19.58 -4.25 4.68
N ALA A 171 -20.48 -4.38 3.70
CA ALA A 171 -21.91 -4.48 3.97
C ALA A 171 -22.27 -5.63 4.92
N LYS A 172 -21.63 -6.80 4.77
CA LYS A 172 -21.88 -7.97 5.61
C LYS A 172 -21.29 -7.81 7.03
N ASN A 173 -20.12 -7.22 7.15
CA ASN A 173 -19.43 -7.04 8.43
C ASN A 173 -20.11 -6.00 9.31
N ILE A 174 -20.60 -4.90 8.73
CA ILE A 174 -21.39 -3.91 9.48
C ILE A 174 -22.66 -4.52 10.07
N ALA A 175 -23.26 -5.48 9.38
CA ALA A 175 -24.44 -6.19 9.87
C ALA A 175 -24.16 -7.05 11.13
N LEU A 176 -22.89 -7.36 11.43
CA LEU A 176 -22.49 -8.09 12.64
C LEU A 176 -22.63 -7.25 13.91
N ARG A 177 -22.58 -5.91 13.79
CA ARG A 177 -22.67 -4.97 14.92
C ARG A 177 -21.63 -5.22 16.02
N ASP A 178 -20.45 -5.70 15.64
CA ASP A 178 -19.33 -5.78 16.58
C ASP A 178 -18.90 -4.36 17.00
N GLU A 179 -18.46 -4.21 18.24
CA GLU A 179 -17.97 -2.93 18.77
C GLU A 179 -16.66 -2.50 18.08
N GLY A 180 -16.46 -1.20 17.93
CA GLY A 180 -15.20 -0.63 17.47
C GLY A 180 -14.14 -0.58 18.58
N ILE A 181 -13.09 0.21 18.37
CA ILE A 181 -11.92 0.27 19.25
C ILE A 181 -11.82 1.58 20.04
N GLY A 182 -12.77 2.49 19.89
CA GLY A 182 -12.74 3.80 20.55
C GLY A 182 -12.67 3.70 22.07
N SER A 183 -13.30 2.68 22.66
CA SER A 183 -13.23 2.42 24.11
C SER A 183 -11.95 1.69 24.55
N LEU A 184 -11.12 1.21 23.61
CA LEU A 184 -9.90 0.43 23.89
C LEU A 184 -8.63 1.29 23.81
N GLY A 185 -8.75 2.57 23.51
CA GLY A 185 -7.60 3.49 23.49
C GLY A 185 -6.80 3.41 24.79
N ASN A 186 -5.49 3.26 24.66
CA ASN A 186 -4.54 3.18 25.80
C ASN A 186 -4.71 1.96 26.75
N THR A 187 -5.45 0.92 26.36
CA THR A 187 -5.65 -0.29 27.20
C THR A 187 -4.34 -0.94 27.67
N TYR A 188 -3.29 -0.84 26.86
CA TYR A 188 -1.98 -1.43 27.15
C TYR A 188 -0.89 -0.39 27.39
N GLN A 189 -1.28 0.83 27.80
CA GLN A 189 -0.33 1.90 28.06
C GLN A 189 0.78 1.46 29.03
N GLY A 190 2.02 1.76 28.65
CA GLY A 190 3.21 1.43 29.44
C GLY A 190 3.67 -0.04 29.36
N LYS A 191 2.97 -0.91 28.62
CA LYS A 191 3.44 -2.28 28.37
C LYS A 191 4.18 -2.37 27.03
N PRO A 192 5.35 -3.04 26.98
CA PRO A 192 6.00 -3.34 25.71
C PRO A 192 5.14 -4.28 24.87
N MET A 193 5.19 -4.12 23.55
CA MET A 193 4.49 -4.98 22.61
C MET A 193 5.42 -5.62 21.60
N ILE A 194 5.11 -6.86 21.21
CA ILE A 194 5.75 -7.53 20.08
C ILE A 194 4.70 -7.72 18.98
N LEU A 195 5.01 -7.17 17.82
CA LEU A 195 4.31 -7.40 16.57
C LEU A 195 4.88 -8.65 15.90
N ILE A 196 4.05 -9.68 15.79
CA ILE A 196 4.45 -10.97 15.24
C ILE A 196 3.88 -11.13 13.83
N SER A 197 4.78 -11.17 12.86
CA SER A 197 4.49 -11.43 11.45
C SER A 197 4.91 -12.84 11.03
N ALA A 198 4.43 -13.29 9.86
CA ALA A 198 4.64 -14.65 9.37
C ALA A 198 5.82 -14.80 8.39
N GLY A 199 6.81 -13.93 8.47
CA GLY A 199 8.00 -13.98 7.63
C GLY A 199 8.96 -15.12 8.04
N PRO A 200 9.85 -15.58 7.13
CA PRO A 200 10.70 -16.75 7.35
C PRO A 200 11.51 -16.74 8.66
N SER A 201 11.97 -15.57 9.09
CA SER A 201 12.74 -15.41 10.33
C SER A 201 11.99 -15.86 11.60
N LEU A 202 10.65 -15.90 11.60
CA LEU A 202 9.85 -16.28 12.78
C LEU A 202 10.25 -17.64 13.35
N ASP A 203 10.57 -18.62 12.49
CA ASP A 203 10.97 -19.96 12.91
C ASP A 203 12.21 -19.93 13.82
N LYS A 204 13.17 -19.06 13.51
CA LYS A 204 14.43 -18.91 14.27
C LYS A 204 14.20 -18.30 15.66
N GLN A 205 13.09 -17.59 15.85
CA GLN A 205 12.79 -16.80 17.05
C GLN A 205 11.79 -17.48 17.99
N MET A 206 11.22 -18.62 17.58
CA MET A 206 10.10 -19.27 18.25
C MET A 206 10.39 -19.69 19.70
N ASN A 207 11.60 -20.22 19.97
CA ASN A 207 11.98 -20.66 21.31
C ASN A 207 12.03 -19.49 22.30
N LEU A 208 12.65 -18.38 21.92
CA LEU A 208 12.74 -17.18 22.75
C LEU A 208 11.36 -16.51 22.89
N LEU A 209 10.58 -16.46 21.81
CA LEU A 209 9.20 -15.94 21.87
C LEU A 209 8.33 -16.73 22.85
N LYS A 210 8.53 -18.06 22.94
CA LYS A 210 7.86 -18.91 23.93
C LYS A 210 8.29 -18.58 25.37
N GLN A 211 9.56 -18.27 25.59
CA GLN A 211 10.04 -17.80 26.89
C GLN A 211 9.38 -16.47 27.27
N ILE A 212 9.37 -15.49 26.35
CA ILE A 212 8.73 -14.19 26.55
C ILE A 212 7.24 -14.35 26.87
N TYR A 213 6.54 -15.21 26.13
CA TYR A 213 5.13 -15.54 26.35
C TYR A 213 4.87 -16.06 27.76
N ASN A 214 5.71 -16.97 28.26
CA ASN A 214 5.52 -17.60 29.57
C ASN A 214 5.71 -16.62 30.75
N GLU A 215 6.37 -15.48 30.54
CA GLU A 215 6.58 -14.48 31.60
C GLU A 215 5.45 -13.46 31.74
N ASP A 216 4.55 -13.37 30.76
CA ASP A 216 3.34 -12.51 30.79
C ASP A 216 3.62 -11.00 31.04
N LYS A 217 4.81 -10.54 30.63
CA LYS A 217 5.23 -9.12 30.74
C LYS A 217 5.02 -8.31 29.46
N VAL A 218 4.90 -9.00 28.33
CA VAL A 218 4.92 -8.39 26.99
C VAL A 218 3.65 -8.75 26.25
N ILE A 219 2.99 -7.76 25.66
CA ILE A 219 1.77 -7.99 24.88
C ILE A 219 2.16 -8.48 23.48
N LEU A 220 1.57 -9.61 23.08
CA LEU A 220 1.84 -10.25 21.79
C LEU A 220 0.66 -10.00 20.85
N GLY A 221 0.85 -9.15 19.84
CA GLY A 221 -0.13 -8.99 18.77
C GLY A 221 0.37 -9.66 17.49
N ALA A 222 -0.47 -10.47 16.86
CA ALA A 222 -0.07 -11.26 15.70
C ALA A 222 -0.90 -10.94 14.45
N VAL A 223 -0.27 -11.05 13.27
CA VAL A 223 -1.01 -11.12 12.01
C VAL A 223 -1.70 -12.49 11.89
N ALA A 224 -2.85 -12.56 11.23
CA ALA A 224 -3.60 -13.81 11.06
C ALA A 224 -2.74 -14.99 10.52
N THR A 225 -1.83 -14.73 9.58
CA THR A 225 -0.96 -15.76 8.99
C THR A 225 0.07 -16.33 9.98
N ALA A 226 0.35 -15.65 11.09
CA ALA A 226 1.26 -16.11 12.14
C ALA A 226 0.55 -16.98 13.21
N ILE A 227 -0.78 -17.04 13.21
CA ILE A 227 -1.53 -17.78 14.25
C ILE A 227 -1.20 -19.27 14.22
N LYS A 228 -1.22 -19.90 13.05
CA LYS A 228 -0.92 -21.33 12.92
C LYS A 228 0.48 -21.72 13.45
N PRO A 229 1.58 -21.07 13.05
CA PRO A 229 2.91 -21.39 13.59
C PRO A 229 3.02 -21.09 15.10
N LEU A 230 2.37 -20.04 15.63
CA LEU A 230 2.36 -19.75 17.06
C LEU A 230 1.66 -20.85 17.87
N LEU A 231 0.44 -21.24 17.47
CA LEU A 231 -0.32 -22.28 18.17
C LEU A 231 0.41 -23.63 18.18
N LYS A 232 1.06 -23.99 17.07
CA LYS A 232 1.88 -25.22 16.98
C LYS A 232 3.02 -25.26 18.00
N ASN A 233 3.51 -24.09 18.42
CA ASN A 233 4.56 -23.96 19.42
C ASN A 233 4.02 -23.70 20.84
N GLY A 234 2.71 -23.71 21.01
CA GLY A 234 2.04 -23.47 22.28
C GLY A 234 2.05 -22.00 22.72
N ILE A 235 2.11 -21.07 21.77
CA ILE A 235 2.04 -19.63 22.02
C ILE A 235 0.66 -19.14 21.59
N ILE A 236 -0.04 -18.45 22.49
CA ILE A 236 -1.33 -17.82 22.21
C ILE A 236 -1.13 -16.31 22.27
N PRO A 237 -1.28 -15.57 21.15
CA PRO A 237 -1.12 -14.13 21.19
C PRO A 237 -2.25 -13.47 21.99
N HIS A 238 -1.96 -12.30 22.56
CA HIS A 238 -2.92 -11.49 23.33
C HIS A 238 -4.02 -10.88 22.45
N PHE A 239 -3.77 -10.75 21.16
CA PHE A 239 -4.77 -10.48 20.14
C PHE A 239 -4.20 -10.77 18.76
N PHE A 240 -5.06 -10.83 17.76
CA PHE A 240 -4.63 -10.90 16.37
C PHE A 240 -5.50 -10.07 15.45
N ILE A 241 -4.95 -9.75 14.27
CA ILE A 241 -5.63 -8.89 13.30
C ILE A 241 -5.86 -9.60 11.96
N LEU A 242 -7.02 -9.35 11.37
CA LEU A 242 -7.45 -9.83 10.05
C LEU A 242 -7.85 -8.65 9.17
N ILE A 243 -7.21 -8.49 8.01
CA ILE A 243 -7.52 -7.35 7.12
C ILE A 243 -7.84 -7.74 5.67
N ASP A 244 -7.55 -8.98 5.26
CA ASP A 244 -7.63 -9.38 3.84
C ASP A 244 -9.09 -9.52 3.39
N PRO A 245 -9.51 -8.87 2.29
CA PRO A 245 -10.88 -8.98 1.78
C PRO A 245 -11.14 -10.28 1.00
N ASN A 246 -10.13 -11.14 0.81
CA ASN A 246 -10.23 -12.34 -0.03
C ASN A 246 -10.32 -13.63 0.80
N ILE A 247 -10.88 -14.67 0.17
CA ILE A 247 -11.06 -16.02 0.71
C ILE A 247 -9.76 -16.70 1.13
N THR A 248 -8.59 -16.20 0.71
CA THR A 248 -7.30 -16.82 1.06
C THR A 248 -7.09 -16.92 2.56
N THR A 249 -7.52 -15.94 3.35
CA THR A 249 -7.41 -16.04 4.82
C THR A 249 -8.35 -17.10 5.42
N TYR A 250 -9.50 -17.35 4.80
CA TYR A 250 -10.43 -18.38 5.23
C TYR A 250 -9.78 -19.76 5.16
N THR A 251 -9.15 -20.09 4.03
CA THR A 251 -8.48 -21.39 3.85
C THR A 251 -7.28 -21.57 4.78
N GLN A 252 -6.63 -20.48 5.19
CA GLN A 252 -5.50 -20.52 6.12
C GLN A 252 -5.92 -20.80 7.57
N LEU A 253 -7.14 -20.39 7.94
CA LEU A 253 -7.63 -20.44 9.32
C LEU A 253 -8.69 -21.53 9.56
N THR A 254 -9.28 -22.11 8.51
CA THR A 254 -10.38 -23.08 8.66
C THR A 254 -9.97 -24.41 9.31
N ASP A 255 -8.69 -24.81 9.18
CA ASP A 255 -8.19 -26.09 9.70
C ASP A 255 -7.51 -25.96 11.08
N ILE A 256 -7.70 -24.82 11.76
CA ILE A 256 -7.13 -24.59 13.08
C ILE A 256 -8.20 -24.14 14.08
N ASN A 257 -8.04 -24.57 15.33
CA ASN A 257 -8.81 -24.03 16.44
C ASN A 257 -8.26 -22.64 16.76
N LEU A 258 -8.98 -21.61 16.32
CA LEU A 258 -8.61 -20.23 16.62
C LEU A 258 -8.63 -20.00 18.14
N PRO A 259 -7.65 -19.25 18.68
CA PRO A 259 -7.67 -18.90 20.10
C PRO A 259 -8.89 -18.01 20.39
N GLU A 260 -9.39 -18.04 21.63
CA GLU A 260 -10.48 -17.16 22.10
C GLU A 260 -10.01 -15.72 22.43
N THR A 261 -8.74 -15.42 22.13
CA THR A 261 -8.15 -14.09 22.28
C THR A 261 -8.84 -13.07 21.36
N PRO A 262 -8.91 -11.78 21.70
CA PRO A 262 -9.54 -10.77 20.84
C PRO A 262 -9.04 -10.79 19.40
N MET A 263 -9.98 -10.81 18.46
CA MET A 263 -9.73 -10.61 17.04
C MET A 263 -10.14 -9.19 16.62
N PHE A 264 -9.19 -8.44 16.10
CA PHE A 264 -9.45 -7.19 15.42
C PHE A 264 -9.56 -7.43 13.92
N TYR A 265 -10.52 -6.80 13.24
CA TYR A 265 -10.66 -6.99 11.80
C TYR A 265 -11.08 -5.72 11.08
N LEU A 266 -10.53 -5.46 9.89
CA LEU A 266 -11.02 -4.35 9.07
C LEU A 266 -12.47 -4.58 8.69
N SER A 267 -13.26 -3.51 8.67
CA SER A 267 -14.64 -3.55 8.17
C SER A 267 -14.75 -4.19 6.77
N SER A 268 -13.70 -4.14 5.96
CA SER A 268 -13.61 -4.76 4.62
C SER A 268 -13.10 -6.21 4.58
N ALA A 269 -12.67 -6.80 5.71
CA ALA A 269 -12.09 -8.13 5.77
C ALA A 269 -13.08 -9.22 5.32
N PHE A 270 -12.59 -10.32 4.76
CA PHE A 270 -13.43 -11.39 4.23
C PHE A 270 -14.40 -11.91 5.29
N HIS A 271 -15.69 -11.70 5.05
CA HIS A 271 -16.74 -11.89 6.05
C HIS A 271 -16.73 -13.29 6.64
N ASP A 272 -16.59 -14.32 5.81
CA ASP A 272 -16.68 -15.70 6.28
C ASP A 272 -15.45 -16.07 7.14
N THR A 273 -14.28 -15.44 6.92
CA THR A 273 -13.12 -15.60 7.81
C THR A 273 -13.41 -14.98 9.19
N VAL A 274 -14.07 -13.82 9.23
CA VAL A 274 -14.46 -13.16 10.49
C VAL A 274 -15.41 -14.05 11.31
N LEU A 275 -16.26 -14.84 10.65
CA LEU A 275 -17.20 -15.76 11.31
C LEU A 275 -16.56 -17.04 11.88
N LEU A 276 -15.33 -17.38 11.45
CA LEU A 276 -14.59 -18.52 12.01
C LEU A 276 -14.24 -18.29 13.48
N HIS A 277 -13.94 -17.05 13.86
CA HIS A 277 -13.56 -16.72 15.23
C HIS A 277 -14.78 -16.66 16.14
N LYS A 278 -14.68 -17.31 17.32
CA LYS A 278 -15.77 -17.41 18.31
C LYS A 278 -15.52 -16.59 19.57
N GLY A 279 -14.33 -16.01 19.73
CA GLY A 279 -14.00 -15.12 20.83
C GLY A 279 -14.44 -13.67 20.57
N PRO A 280 -13.95 -12.71 21.39
CA PRO A 280 -14.27 -11.30 21.25
C PRO A 280 -13.81 -10.74 19.91
N ARG A 281 -14.68 -9.99 19.24
CA ARG A 281 -14.37 -9.31 17.97
C ARG A 281 -14.44 -7.81 18.11
N ARG A 282 -13.58 -7.12 17.37
CA ARG A 282 -13.55 -5.66 17.26
C ARG A 282 -13.40 -5.25 15.81
N ILE A 283 -14.34 -4.42 15.33
CA ILE A 283 -14.30 -3.90 13.97
C ILE A 283 -13.36 -2.69 13.90
N LEU A 284 -12.54 -2.63 12.85
CA LEU A 284 -11.59 -1.55 12.58
C LEU A 284 -12.06 -0.76 11.37
N TRP A 285 -11.95 0.57 11.46
CA TRP A 285 -12.30 1.48 10.38
C TRP A 285 -11.05 1.90 9.62
N GLN A 286 -10.89 1.42 8.40
CA GLN A 286 -9.68 1.72 7.62
C GLN A 286 -9.69 3.16 7.11
N ASN A 287 -8.55 3.84 7.22
CA ASN A 287 -8.27 5.09 6.50
C ASN A 287 -8.14 4.81 5.00
N GLY A 288 -8.71 5.67 4.15
CA GLY A 288 -8.69 5.57 2.70
C GLY A 288 -9.80 4.70 2.11
N LEU A 289 -10.89 4.47 2.85
CA LEU A 289 -12.14 3.92 2.32
C LEU A 289 -13.29 4.78 2.82
N THR A 290 -13.91 5.51 1.90
CA THR A 290 -14.97 6.49 2.19
C THR A 290 -16.05 5.92 3.11
N GLU A 291 -16.57 4.72 2.82
CA GLU A 291 -17.63 4.09 3.61
C GLU A 291 -17.18 3.78 5.06
N ALA A 292 -15.91 3.42 5.25
CA ALA A 292 -15.35 3.19 6.59
C ALA A 292 -15.11 4.50 7.35
N GLU A 293 -14.67 5.54 6.66
CA GLU A 293 -14.43 6.87 7.24
C GLU A 293 -15.73 7.53 7.70
N GLU A 294 -16.79 7.46 6.90
CA GLU A 294 -18.12 7.92 7.26
C GLU A 294 -18.64 7.21 8.52
N MET A 295 -18.45 5.89 8.61
CA MET A 295 -18.86 5.11 9.77
C MET A 295 -18.03 5.45 11.01
N ALA A 296 -16.72 5.59 10.87
CA ALA A 296 -15.85 6.00 11.96
C ALA A 296 -16.27 7.35 12.55
N HIS A 297 -16.50 8.34 11.66
CA HIS A 297 -16.97 9.67 12.05
C HIS A 297 -18.34 9.60 12.76
N LYS A 298 -19.30 8.84 12.19
CA LYS A 298 -20.63 8.68 12.77
C LYS A 298 -20.61 8.03 14.16
N LEU A 299 -19.70 7.08 14.38
CA LEU A 299 -19.58 6.32 15.63
C LEU A 299 -18.59 6.94 16.62
N ASN A 300 -17.91 8.04 16.24
CA ASN A 300 -16.82 8.64 17.01
C ASN A 300 -15.71 7.61 17.34
N GLU A 301 -15.32 6.86 16.32
CA GLU A 301 -14.31 5.81 16.36
C GLU A 301 -13.03 6.27 15.65
N PRO A 302 -11.83 5.82 16.09
CA PRO A 302 -10.59 6.15 15.41
C PRO A 302 -10.46 5.39 14.09
N LEU A 303 -9.73 5.99 13.15
CA LEU A 303 -9.31 5.34 11.92
C LEU A 303 -7.99 4.59 12.12
N VAL A 304 -7.83 3.49 11.38
CA VAL A 304 -6.61 2.68 11.35
C VAL A 304 -5.90 2.87 10.01
N GLN A 305 -4.61 3.21 10.05
CA GLN A 305 -3.75 3.26 8.88
C GLN A 305 -3.33 1.86 8.47
N THR A 306 -3.65 1.46 7.24
CA THR A 306 -3.41 0.07 6.81
C THR A 306 -2.08 -0.12 6.09
N GLY A 307 -1.51 0.90 5.43
CA GLY A 307 -0.24 0.80 4.69
C GLY A 307 -0.19 -0.25 3.56
N GLY A 308 -1.32 -0.90 3.25
CA GLY A 308 -1.41 -2.01 2.30
C GLY A 308 -1.00 -3.39 2.84
N SER A 309 -0.68 -3.53 4.13
CA SER A 309 -0.27 -4.80 4.75
C SER A 309 -0.92 -5.04 6.11
N VAL A 310 -1.09 -6.31 6.47
CA VAL A 310 -1.64 -6.72 7.79
C VAL A 310 -0.75 -6.20 8.92
N ALA A 311 0.57 -6.24 8.73
CA ALA A 311 1.53 -5.84 9.73
C ALA A 311 1.56 -4.33 9.95
N THR A 312 1.35 -3.54 8.90
CA THR A 312 1.30 -2.07 9.02
C THR A 312 0.03 -1.64 9.76
N ALA A 313 -1.11 -2.27 9.47
CA ALA A 313 -2.35 -2.08 10.25
C ALA A 313 -2.20 -2.53 11.73
N LEU A 314 -1.46 -3.62 11.97
CA LEU A 314 -1.19 -4.11 13.32
C LEU A 314 -0.36 -3.12 14.13
N LEU A 315 0.67 -2.50 13.52
CA LEU A 315 1.46 -1.49 14.20
C LEU A 315 0.59 -0.30 14.61
N ASP A 316 -0.16 0.26 13.67
CA ASP A 316 -1.04 1.41 13.94
C ASP A 316 -2.08 1.09 15.04
N LEU A 317 -2.70 -0.09 14.98
CA LEU A 317 -3.57 -0.59 16.04
C LEU A 317 -2.85 -0.69 17.40
N MET A 318 -1.63 -1.23 17.46
CA MET A 318 -0.86 -1.30 18.71
C MET A 318 -0.64 0.09 19.32
N ILE A 319 -0.35 1.09 18.49
CA ILE A 319 -0.18 2.48 18.94
C ILE A 319 -1.50 3.03 19.48
N ILE A 320 -2.63 2.82 18.78
CA ILE A 320 -3.97 3.22 19.27
C ILE A 320 -4.29 2.57 20.62
N LEU A 321 -3.88 1.32 20.81
CA LEU A 321 -4.04 0.60 22.08
C LEU A 321 -3.05 1.04 23.18
N GLY A 322 -2.19 2.03 22.90
CA GLY A 322 -1.31 2.68 23.88
C GLY A 322 0.15 2.24 23.86
N ALA A 323 0.59 1.47 22.85
CA ALA A 323 1.99 1.07 22.77
C ALA A 323 2.90 2.27 22.47
N SER A 324 3.93 2.45 23.29
CA SER A 324 5.04 3.38 23.02
C SER A 324 6.35 2.66 22.73
N ASN A 325 6.41 1.34 22.97
CA ASN A 325 7.57 0.49 22.76
C ASN A 325 7.13 -0.78 22.02
N VAL A 326 7.58 -0.94 20.76
CA VAL A 326 7.16 -2.02 19.87
C VAL A 326 8.36 -2.69 19.21
N ALA A 327 8.44 -4.01 19.30
CA ALA A 327 9.40 -4.82 18.56
C ALA A 327 8.76 -5.64 17.44
N LEU A 328 9.44 -5.73 16.30
CA LEU A 328 9.03 -6.55 15.14
C LEU A 328 9.72 -7.91 15.17
N VAL A 329 8.92 -8.98 15.10
CA VAL A 329 9.37 -10.37 15.02
C VAL A 329 8.73 -11.02 13.79
N GLY A 330 9.50 -11.74 12.98
CA GLY A 330 8.97 -12.33 11.75
C GLY A 330 8.56 -11.32 10.66
N GLN A 331 9.05 -10.08 10.72
CA GLN A 331 8.73 -9.00 9.79
C GLN A 331 9.83 -8.83 8.74
N ASP A 332 10.08 -9.87 7.95
CA ASP A 332 11.25 -9.93 7.07
C ASP A 332 11.27 -8.86 5.97
N LEU A 333 10.12 -8.52 5.39
CA LEU A 333 10.00 -7.57 4.25
C LEU A 333 10.94 -7.91 3.08
N ALA A 334 11.32 -9.17 2.99
CA ALA A 334 12.27 -9.74 2.06
C ALA A 334 12.00 -11.24 1.95
N TYR A 335 12.56 -11.85 0.93
CA TYR A 335 12.57 -13.29 0.76
C TYR A 335 13.78 -13.91 1.48
N THR A 336 13.77 -13.84 2.81
CA THR A 336 14.85 -14.37 3.65
C THR A 336 15.01 -15.87 3.40
N ASP A 337 16.25 -16.30 3.15
CA ASP A 337 16.61 -17.67 2.76
C ASP A 337 15.86 -18.20 1.51
N GLY A 338 15.37 -17.32 0.63
CA GLY A 338 14.65 -17.70 -0.59
C GLY A 338 13.19 -18.09 -0.38
N LEU A 339 12.62 -17.77 0.79
CA LEU A 339 11.26 -18.15 1.20
C LEU A 339 10.35 -16.93 1.34
N SER A 340 9.05 -17.08 1.04
CA SER A 340 8.07 -16.00 1.25
C SER A 340 7.53 -15.90 2.68
N HIS A 341 7.47 -17.01 3.42
CA HIS A 341 6.89 -17.10 4.76
C HIS A 341 7.57 -18.19 5.61
N ALA A 342 7.35 -18.13 6.93
CA ALA A 342 7.78 -19.13 7.90
C ALA A 342 7.27 -20.54 7.58
N SER A 343 7.98 -21.54 8.09
CA SER A 343 7.55 -22.94 8.03
C SER A 343 6.13 -23.08 8.58
N HIS A 344 5.29 -23.84 7.88
CA HIS A 344 3.89 -24.09 8.25
C HIS A 344 2.93 -22.90 8.15
N ALA A 345 3.38 -21.73 7.68
CA ALA A 345 2.46 -20.74 7.14
C ALA A 345 1.85 -21.30 5.84
N HIS A 346 0.53 -21.30 5.73
CA HIS A 346 -0.18 -21.79 4.53
C HIS A 346 0.21 -21.04 3.23
N ALA A 347 0.90 -19.91 3.33
CA ALA A 347 1.34 -19.08 2.22
C ALA A 347 2.80 -19.28 1.79
N GLN A 348 3.55 -20.22 2.40
CA GLN A 348 4.96 -20.44 2.06
C GLN A 348 5.13 -20.85 0.59
N LYS A 349 6.02 -20.14 -0.11
CA LYS A 349 6.42 -20.38 -1.50
C LYS A 349 7.94 -20.22 -1.60
N SER A 350 8.59 -21.12 -2.33
CA SER A 350 9.95 -20.89 -2.83
C SER A 350 9.88 -19.89 -3.98
N ILE A 351 10.86 -18.98 -4.06
CA ILE A 351 10.93 -18.05 -5.19
C ILE A 351 11.20 -18.87 -6.47
N THR A 352 10.32 -18.77 -7.45
CA THR A 352 10.61 -19.13 -8.84
C THR A 352 11.20 -17.90 -9.54
N GLU A 353 12.16 -18.09 -10.46
CA GLU A 353 12.88 -17.04 -11.22
C GLU A 353 11.98 -16.03 -11.98
N THR A 354 10.67 -16.22 -12.00
CA THR A 354 9.67 -15.44 -12.72
C THR A 354 9.13 -14.21 -11.97
N ALA A 355 9.47 -14.00 -10.70
CA ALA A 355 9.08 -12.79 -9.97
C ALA A 355 10.06 -11.65 -10.28
N VAL A 356 9.58 -10.41 -10.43
CA VAL A 356 10.45 -9.23 -10.50
C VAL A 356 11.13 -9.08 -9.13
N ILE A 357 12.41 -9.44 -9.06
CA ILE A 357 13.22 -9.38 -7.85
C ILE A 357 13.84 -8.00 -7.73
N HIS A 358 13.52 -7.29 -6.65
CA HIS A 358 14.26 -6.12 -6.20
C HIS A 358 15.28 -6.54 -5.14
N TRP A 359 16.29 -5.71 -4.93
CA TRP A 359 17.28 -5.92 -3.88
C TRP A 359 17.23 -4.76 -2.90
N THR A 360 17.54 -5.05 -1.64
CA THR A 360 17.61 -4.04 -0.59
C THR A 360 18.63 -4.41 0.45
N MET A 361 19.18 -3.42 1.14
CA MET A 361 20.08 -3.63 2.27
C MET A 361 19.48 -4.60 3.29
N ASN A 362 20.27 -5.60 3.69
CA ASN A 362 19.89 -6.60 4.67
C ASN A 362 19.99 -6.03 6.10
N TYR A 363 19.37 -6.72 7.06
CA TYR A 363 19.37 -6.39 8.48
C TYR A 363 20.74 -6.01 9.06
N TYR A 364 21.80 -6.73 8.67
CA TYR A 364 23.17 -6.54 9.18
C TYR A 364 23.96 -5.43 8.46
N GLN A 365 23.38 -4.80 7.44
CA GLN A 365 24.01 -3.76 6.61
C GLN A 365 25.35 -4.20 5.98
N ASN A 366 25.50 -5.49 5.71
CA ASN A 366 26.72 -6.07 5.12
C ASN A 366 26.49 -6.67 3.72
N GLY A 367 25.30 -6.46 3.16
CA GLY A 367 24.90 -6.95 1.85
C GLY A 367 23.43 -6.67 1.57
N GLU A 368 22.91 -7.31 0.54
CA GLU A 368 21.52 -7.16 0.10
C GLU A 368 20.72 -8.45 0.26
N VAL A 369 19.40 -8.31 0.35
CA VAL A 369 18.43 -9.41 0.35
C VAL A 369 17.39 -9.17 -0.73
N ALA A 370 16.96 -10.25 -1.39
CA ALA A 370 15.93 -10.22 -2.41
C ALA A 370 14.58 -9.81 -1.82
N THR A 371 13.80 -8.98 -2.52
CA THR A 371 12.48 -8.52 -2.10
C THR A 371 11.58 -8.27 -3.31
N ALA A 372 10.30 -7.99 -3.07
CA ALA A 372 9.32 -7.64 -4.10
C ALA A 372 8.81 -6.21 -3.92
N LYS A 373 8.26 -5.62 -4.99
CA LYS A 373 7.80 -4.22 -4.99
C LYS A 373 6.81 -3.90 -3.87
N ASN A 374 5.86 -4.80 -3.59
CA ASN A 374 4.93 -4.63 -2.48
C ASN A 374 5.62 -4.65 -1.11
N LEU A 375 6.61 -5.53 -0.89
CA LEU A 375 7.37 -5.58 0.36
C LEU A 375 8.23 -4.32 0.54
N THR A 376 8.81 -3.79 -0.54
CA THR A 376 9.50 -2.49 -0.51
C THR A 376 8.56 -1.35 -0.13
N ILE A 377 7.33 -1.32 -0.67
CA ILE A 377 6.32 -0.33 -0.29
C ILE A 377 5.97 -0.45 1.21
N TYR A 378 5.80 -1.67 1.73
CA TYR A 378 5.52 -1.87 3.15
C TYR A 378 6.69 -1.44 4.03
N ARG A 379 7.94 -1.70 3.61
CA ARG A 379 9.12 -1.21 4.30
C ARG A 379 9.12 0.31 4.37
N LYS A 380 9.00 1.00 3.22
CA LYS A 380 8.95 2.47 3.17
C LYS A 380 7.83 3.02 4.07
N TRP A 381 6.70 2.32 4.18
CA TRP A 381 5.64 2.70 5.11
C TRP A 381 6.10 2.64 6.59
N PHE A 382 6.76 1.56 7.03
CA PHE A 382 7.31 1.47 8.40
C PHE A 382 8.36 2.56 8.68
N GLU A 383 9.18 2.90 7.70
CA GLU A 383 10.22 3.94 7.80
C GLU A 383 9.59 5.33 7.99
N ASN A 384 8.59 5.65 7.16
CA ASN A 384 7.86 6.91 7.21
C ASN A 384 7.00 7.01 8.48
N TYR A 385 6.40 5.89 8.92
CA TYR A 385 5.59 5.85 10.12
C TYR A 385 6.45 6.14 11.37
N ALA A 386 7.66 5.59 11.44
CA ALA A 386 8.61 5.88 12.50
C ALA A 386 9.08 7.35 12.46
N GLU A 387 9.35 7.90 11.27
CA GLU A 387 9.74 9.31 11.11
C GLU A 387 8.64 10.27 11.59
N ALA A 388 7.37 9.95 11.32
CA ALA A 388 6.23 10.73 11.77
C ALA A 388 5.95 10.63 13.28
N HIS A 389 6.50 9.61 13.96
CA HIS A 389 6.27 9.33 15.38
C HIS A 389 7.59 9.18 16.17
N PRO A 390 8.40 10.24 16.28
CA PRO A 390 9.75 10.18 16.87
C PRO A 390 9.76 9.84 18.38
N SER A 391 8.60 9.90 19.06
CA SER A 391 8.46 9.51 20.46
C SER A 391 8.33 8.00 20.68
N LEU A 392 8.12 7.22 19.63
CA LEU A 392 7.98 5.76 19.74
C LEU A 392 9.36 5.09 19.82
N GLU A 393 9.46 4.08 20.67
CA GLU A 393 10.61 3.19 20.73
C GLU A 393 10.36 1.96 19.84
N LEU A 394 10.90 2.02 18.63
CA LEU A 394 10.63 1.05 17.59
C LEU A 394 11.86 0.18 17.31
N TYR A 395 11.70 -1.14 17.47
CA TYR A 395 12.78 -2.11 17.35
C TYR A 395 12.53 -3.10 16.24
N ASN A 396 13.47 -3.21 15.30
CA ASN A 396 13.48 -4.32 14.36
C ASN A 396 14.27 -5.47 14.98
N CYS A 397 13.58 -6.53 15.41
CA CYS A 397 14.20 -7.74 15.93
C CYS A 397 14.25 -8.87 14.90
N THR A 398 13.92 -8.60 13.64
CA THR A 398 13.84 -9.62 12.58
C THR A 398 15.21 -9.85 11.91
N GLU A 399 16.03 -10.69 12.55
CA GLU A 399 17.34 -11.05 12.05
C GLU A 399 17.27 -11.81 10.71
N GLY A 400 17.94 -11.27 9.69
CA GLY A 400 17.96 -11.82 8.33
C GLY A 400 16.92 -11.22 7.36
N GLY A 401 16.05 -10.33 7.84
CA GLY A 401 15.15 -9.54 6.99
C GLY A 401 15.83 -8.35 6.31
N ALA A 402 15.01 -7.45 5.77
CA ALA A 402 15.46 -6.16 5.27
C ALA A 402 15.84 -5.20 6.43
N TYR A 403 16.81 -4.33 6.17
CA TYR A 403 17.02 -3.14 6.99
C TYR A 403 15.79 -2.23 6.88
N ILE A 404 15.43 -1.51 7.94
CA ILE A 404 14.27 -0.61 8.00
C ILE A 404 14.76 0.70 8.60
N ASN A 405 14.89 1.75 7.79
CA ASN A 405 15.32 3.06 8.28
C ASN A 405 14.43 3.57 9.42
N ASN A 406 15.01 4.36 10.33
CA ASN A 406 14.33 4.93 11.51
C ASN A 406 13.87 3.92 12.59
N TRP A 407 14.28 2.66 12.48
CA TRP A 407 14.09 1.63 13.51
C TRP A 407 15.42 1.25 14.16
N LYS A 408 15.39 0.86 15.45
CA LYS A 408 16.58 0.33 16.15
C LYS A 408 16.72 -1.17 15.85
N HIS A 409 17.83 -1.60 15.26
CA HIS A 409 18.10 -3.01 14.97
C HIS A 409 18.87 -3.67 16.10
N ILE A 410 18.21 -4.56 16.83
CA ILE A 410 18.81 -5.39 17.89
C ILE A 410 18.20 -6.79 17.87
N SER A 411 18.92 -7.81 18.33
CA SER A 411 18.35 -9.16 18.42
C SER A 411 17.14 -9.18 19.35
N LEU A 412 16.21 -10.12 19.15
CA LEU A 412 15.07 -10.31 20.06
C LEU A 412 15.53 -10.57 21.51
N ASN A 413 16.66 -11.25 21.68
CA ASN A 413 17.25 -11.49 22.99
C ASN A 413 17.72 -10.17 23.64
N SER A 414 18.43 -9.34 22.90
CA SER A 414 18.86 -8.02 23.39
C SER A 414 17.67 -7.13 23.75
N TYR A 415 16.63 -7.11 22.91
CA TYR A 415 15.40 -6.38 23.21
C TYR A 415 14.75 -6.89 24.49
N TYR A 416 14.59 -8.20 24.63
CA TYR A 416 13.99 -8.81 25.79
C TYR A 416 14.73 -8.47 27.10
N GLU A 417 16.06 -8.42 27.11
CA GLU A 417 16.84 -7.96 28.27
C GLU A 417 16.59 -6.48 28.63
N THR A 418 16.17 -5.64 27.68
CA THR A 418 15.84 -4.22 27.96
C THR A 418 14.48 -4.02 28.62
N ILE A 419 13.56 -4.98 28.51
CA ILE A 419 12.17 -4.88 28.98
C ILE A 419 11.86 -5.86 30.13
N ARG A 420 12.88 -6.57 30.62
CA ARG A 420 12.76 -7.59 31.66
C ARG A 420 12.49 -7.03 33.04
#